data_AF-A0A4V3XIS1-F1
#
_entry.id   AF-A0A4V3XIS1-F1
#
_cell.length_a   1.000
_cell.length_b   1.000
_cell.length_c   1.000
_cell.angle_alpha   90.00
_cell.angle_beta   90.00
_cell.angle_gamma   90.00
#
_symmetry.space_group_name_H-M   'P 1'
#
loop_
_entity.id
_entity.type
_entity.pdbx_description
1 polymer ?
#
loop_
_entity_poly.entity_id
_entity_poly.type
_entity_poly.pdbx_seq_one_letter_code
_entity_poly.pdbx_strand_id
1 'polypeptide(L)'
;MVTKSHSFDNILTNNGAAYLRVGSLAVAMYDYVLTLPAEWRFYRIQKSWKLSAGCIMFILLRYISVITLIVSEIGYFHHFTFDQCRQYYLVAPVFKALQTLISQIIMAFRTYNISQRAEWLRYALPIIVVVTSSMEFFTNLFARSMVQGTIGQLAVTNCTGGNVDHKSVWIFYLISMLYDFFTMGVSSYYLMRSTSSMFRMSGLVRVLFYDGIGYFLCLTAVNIVNLILYRASDVETQSSGASLGYTVTWIMSQKILIHLRDAAEDAHTYSAHAVTRELTSARDITRAMRSLGHFEKPKPRPRDRLDDEYDLGSPSNSPADGFSEQTENELDVKVQVEHSVKVDYDPHAYDRETYLKQKTSQGA
;
A
#
# COMPACT_ATOMS: atom_id res chain seq x y z
N MET A 1 29.09 -24.62 -38.41
CA MET A 1 27.65 -24.35 -38.18
C MET A 1 27.29 -24.04 -36.71
N VAL A 2 28.24 -24.09 -35.76
CA VAL A 2 27.97 -23.83 -34.32
C VAL A 2 28.07 -22.35 -33.92
N THR A 3 28.71 -21.50 -34.74
CA THR A 3 28.90 -20.06 -34.46
C THR A 3 27.70 -19.17 -34.81
N LYS A 4 26.73 -19.65 -35.61
CA LYS A 4 25.52 -18.88 -35.95
C LYS A 4 24.42 -18.96 -34.90
N SER A 5 24.38 -20.02 -34.07
CA SER A 5 23.38 -20.15 -32.99
C SER A 5 23.66 -19.15 -31.86
N HIS A 6 24.90 -19.08 -31.38
CA HIS A 6 25.30 -18.13 -30.33
C HIS A 6 25.03 -16.66 -30.69
N SER A 7 25.22 -16.27 -31.97
CA SER A 7 24.97 -14.89 -32.39
C SER A 7 23.47 -14.57 -32.49
N PHE A 8 22.62 -15.55 -32.78
CA PHE A 8 21.18 -15.35 -32.87
C PHE A 8 20.54 -15.32 -31.48
N ASP A 9 21.00 -16.20 -30.59
CA ASP A 9 20.58 -16.23 -29.19
C ASP A 9 20.95 -14.91 -28.48
N ASN A 10 22.16 -14.38 -28.71
CA ASN A 10 22.61 -13.08 -28.16
C ASN A 10 21.82 -11.87 -28.69
N ILE A 11 21.32 -11.91 -29.93
CA ILE A 11 20.48 -10.85 -30.50
C ILE A 11 19.05 -10.94 -29.94
N LEU A 12 18.52 -12.16 -29.78
CA LEU A 12 17.19 -12.38 -29.21
C LEU A 12 17.13 -12.01 -27.72
N THR A 13 18.17 -12.37 -26.95
CA THR A 13 18.28 -12.02 -25.52
C THR A 13 18.47 -10.52 -25.30
N ASN A 14 19.30 -9.85 -26.12
CA ASN A 14 19.47 -8.39 -26.02
C ASN A 14 18.19 -7.62 -26.34
N ASN A 15 17.49 -8.00 -27.40
CA ASN A 15 16.22 -7.37 -27.74
C ASN A 15 15.14 -7.66 -26.69
N GLY A 16 15.09 -8.89 -26.16
CA GLY A 16 14.18 -9.26 -25.08
C GLY A 16 14.40 -8.42 -23.82
N ALA A 17 15.66 -8.22 -23.42
CA ALA A 17 16.02 -7.38 -22.27
C ALA A 17 15.56 -5.92 -22.45
N ALA A 18 15.74 -5.34 -23.63
CA ALA A 18 15.27 -3.99 -23.95
C ALA A 18 13.73 -3.90 -23.98
N TYR A 19 13.04 -4.86 -24.59
CA TYR A 19 11.57 -4.88 -24.63
C TYR A 19 10.94 -5.01 -23.25
N LEU A 20 11.51 -5.83 -22.36
CA LEU A 20 11.01 -5.98 -20.99
C LEU A 20 11.16 -4.67 -20.19
N ARG A 21 12.28 -3.95 -20.37
CA ARG A 21 12.51 -2.65 -19.74
C ARG A 21 11.55 -1.59 -20.23
N VAL A 22 11.44 -1.41 -21.55
CA VAL A 22 10.51 -0.46 -22.16
C VAL A 22 9.07 -0.79 -21.80
N GLY A 23 8.69 -2.08 -21.81
CA GLY A 23 7.38 -2.54 -21.39
C GLY A 23 7.10 -2.24 -19.92
N SER A 24 8.08 -2.50 -19.03
CA SER A 24 7.97 -2.18 -17.61
C SER A 24 7.79 -0.68 -17.39
N LEU A 25 8.57 0.16 -18.09
CA LEU A 25 8.49 1.61 -18.01
C LEU A 25 7.15 2.14 -18.53
N ALA A 26 6.62 1.56 -19.62
CA ALA A 26 5.31 1.93 -20.16
C ALA A 26 4.18 1.62 -19.17
N VAL A 27 4.21 0.43 -18.54
CA VAL A 27 3.26 0.05 -17.50
C VAL A 27 3.38 0.97 -16.29
N ALA A 28 4.61 1.29 -15.89
CA ALA A 28 4.89 2.15 -14.75
C ALA A 28 4.40 3.60 -15.00
N MET A 29 4.61 4.14 -16.20
CA MET A 29 4.09 5.45 -16.60
C MET A 29 2.55 5.45 -16.67
N TYR A 30 1.95 4.38 -17.18
CA TYR A 30 0.50 4.25 -17.22
C TYR A 30 -0.11 4.26 -15.81
N ASP A 31 0.45 3.47 -14.88
CA ASP A 31 0.00 3.45 -13.49
C ASP A 31 0.27 4.78 -12.76
N TYR A 32 1.40 5.44 -13.06
CA TYR A 32 1.69 6.78 -12.56
C TYR A 32 0.59 7.77 -12.90
N VAL A 33 0.14 7.80 -14.16
CA VAL A 33 -0.91 8.70 -14.64
C VAL A 33 -2.26 8.36 -14.01
N LEU A 34 -2.61 7.07 -13.90
CA LEU A 34 -3.86 6.64 -13.28
C LEU A 34 -3.94 6.97 -11.79
N THR A 35 -2.82 7.03 -11.10
CA THR A 35 -2.76 7.31 -9.66
C THR A 35 -2.63 8.80 -9.33
N LEU A 36 -2.47 9.69 -10.33
CA LEU A 36 -2.43 11.14 -10.13
C LEU A 36 -3.71 11.73 -9.51
N PRO A 37 -4.94 11.33 -9.91
CA PRO A 37 -6.16 11.85 -9.29
C PRO A 37 -6.25 11.47 -7.80
N ALA A 38 -5.78 10.27 -7.45
CA ALA A 38 -5.68 9.86 -6.05
C ALA A 38 -4.71 10.79 -5.31
N GLU A 39 -3.48 10.97 -5.80
CA GLU A 39 -2.48 11.89 -5.22
C GLU A 39 -3.04 13.31 -5.02
N TRP A 40 -3.75 13.84 -6.02
CA TRP A 40 -4.38 15.14 -5.90
C TRP A 40 -5.43 15.19 -4.79
N ARG A 41 -6.25 14.13 -4.64
CA ARG A 41 -7.16 13.96 -3.50
C ARG A 41 -6.40 13.91 -2.17
N PHE A 42 -5.25 13.23 -2.10
CA PHE A 42 -4.38 13.21 -0.91
C PHE A 42 -3.96 14.63 -0.49
N TYR A 43 -3.47 15.43 -1.43
CA TYR A 43 -3.02 16.81 -1.16
C TYR A 43 -4.18 17.72 -0.79
N ARG A 44 -5.34 17.59 -1.44
CA ARG A 44 -6.49 18.49 -1.21
C ARG A 44 -7.13 18.31 0.17
N ILE A 45 -7.14 17.09 0.69
CA ILE A 45 -7.75 16.78 1.99
C ILE A 45 -6.86 17.27 3.14
N GLN A 46 -5.54 17.42 2.92
CA GLN A 46 -4.63 17.98 3.92
C GLN A 46 -4.78 19.51 4.01
N LYS A 47 -5.67 19.96 4.90
CA LYS A 47 -5.89 21.39 5.18
C LYS A 47 -4.84 21.97 6.15
N SER A 48 -4.09 21.12 6.86
CA SER A 48 -3.04 21.53 7.79
C SER A 48 -1.64 21.27 7.20
N TRP A 49 -0.66 22.12 7.53
CA TRP A 49 0.75 21.96 7.12
C TRP A 49 1.45 20.72 7.74
N LYS A 50 0.74 19.89 8.50
CA LYS A 50 1.27 18.64 9.05
C LYS A 50 0.98 17.49 8.09
N LEU A 51 2.00 17.04 7.38
CA LEU A 51 1.92 15.86 6.52
C LEU A 51 1.67 14.61 7.38
N SER A 52 0.53 13.92 7.17
CA SER A 52 0.27 12.61 7.80
C SER A 52 1.36 11.60 7.41
N ALA A 53 1.72 10.71 8.35
CA ALA A 53 2.75 9.69 8.14
C ALA A 53 2.48 8.83 6.90
N GLY A 54 1.22 8.47 6.63
CA GLY A 54 0.84 7.72 5.43
C GLY A 54 1.09 8.50 4.13
N CYS A 55 0.86 9.82 4.14
CA CYS A 55 1.14 10.68 2.98
C CYS A 55 2.65 10.81 2.73
N ILE A 56 3.45 10.95 3.80
CA ILE A 56 4.92 10.98 3.69
C ILE A 56 5.42 9.67 3.07
N MET A 57 4.94 8.51 3.55
CA MET A 57 5.34 7.22 2.99
C MET A 57 4.89 7.06 1.53
N PHE A 58 3.71 7.56 1.15
CA PHE A 58 3.24 7.55 -0.24
C PHE A 58 4.17 8.33 -1.16
N ILE A 59 4.49 9.57 -0.78
CA ILE A 59 5.36 10.48 -1.51
C ILE A 59 6.74 9.84 -1.64
N LEU A 60 7.33 9.40 -0.53
CA LEU A 60 8.64 8.75 -0.54
C LEU A 60 8.67 7.53 -1.46
N LEU A 61 7.70 6.62 -1.37
CA LEU A 61 7.63 5.46 -2.25
C LEU A 61 7.53 5.88 -3.73
N ARG A 62 6.63 6.81 -4.06
CA ARG A 62 6.39 7.28 -5.43
C ARG A 62 7.65 7.87 -6.05
N TYR A 63 8.27 8.85 -5.39
CA TYR A 63 9.42 9.55 -5.94
C TYR A 63 10.67 8.66 -5.98
N ILE A 64 10.93 7.86 -4.94
CA ILE A 64 12.06 6.94 -4.95
C ILE A 64 11.89 5.88 -6.04
N SER A 65 10.70 5.30 -6.23
CA SER A 65 10.45 4.34 -7.31
C SER A 65 10.65 4.93 -8.70
N VAL A 66 10.18 6.17 -8.95
CA VAL A 66 10.40 6.86 -10.23
C VAL A 66 11.90 7.08 -10.47
N ILE A 67 12.63 7.54 -9.45
CA ILE A 67 14.09 7.72 -9.54
C ILE A 67 14.79 6.38 -9.80
N THR A 68 14.42 5.31 -9.10
CA THR A 68 14.99 3.96 -9.31
C THR A 68 14.82 3.50 -10.75
N LEU A 69 13.62 3.68 -11.33
CA LEU A 69 13.37 3.32 -12.73
C LEU A 69 14.21 4.16 -13.69
N ILE A 70 14.22 5.49 -13.53
CA ILE A 70 14.99 6.39 -14.40
C ILE A 70 16.48 6.05 -14.33
N VAL A 71 17.05 5.88 -13.14
CA VAL A 71 18.47 5.53 -12.95
C VAL A 71 18.77 4.16 -13.55
N SER A 72 17.87 3.19 -13.39
CA SER A 72 18.03 1.85 -13.96
C SER A 72 18.02 1.86 -15.50
N GLU A 73 17.19 2.71 -16.11
CA GLU A 73 17.13 2.84 -17.57
C GLU A 73 18.28 3.67 -18.15
N ILE A 74 18.70 4.75 -17.47
CA ILE A 74 19.90 5.49 -17.84
C ILE A 74 21.12 4.56 -17.82
N GLY A 75 21.26 3.71 -16.80
CA GLY A 75 22.36 2.74 -16.72
C GLY A 75 22.44 1.80 -17.93
N TYR A 76 21.31 1.51 -18.56
CA TYR A 76 21.23 0.56 -19.68
C TYR A 76 21.29 1.22 -21.05
N PHE A 77 20.60 2.34 -21.26
CA PHE A 77 20.53 3.01 -22.56
C PHE A 77 21.62 4.07 -22.76
N HIS A 78 22.25 4.56 -21.69
CA HIS A 78 23.29 5.59 -21.82
C HIS A 78 24.69 4.98 -22.04
N HIS A 79 25.52 5.70 -22.78
CA HIS A 79 26.90 5.34 -23.04
C HIS A 79 27.81 5.90 -21.95
N PHE A 80 28.44 5.00 -21.18
CA PHE A 80 29.34 5.38 -20.11
C PHE A 80 30.80 5.13 -20.51
N THR A 81 31.66 6.07 -20.16
CA THR A 81 33.11 5.81 -20.09
C THR A 81 33.42 4.95 -18.86
N PHE A 82 34.60 4.33 -18.83
CA PHE A 82 35.02 3.47 -17.72
C PHE A 82 34.99 4.20 -16.36
N ASP A 83 35.50 5.43 -16.31
CA ASP A 83 35.54 6.23 -15.08
C ASP A 83 34.13 6.66 -14.61
N GLN A 84 33.25 7.01 -15.55
CA GLN A 84 31.86 7.33 -15.22
C GLN A 84 31.11 6.09 -14.72
N CYS A 85 31.35 4.92 -15.34
CA CYS A 85 30.71 3.68 -14.90
C CYS A 85 31.15 3.28 -13.49
N ARG A 86 32.43 3.46 -13.15
CA ARG A 86 32.96 3.21 -11.80
C ARG A 86 32.26 4.06 -10.72
N GLN A 87 31.77 5.25 -11.06
CA GLN A 87 31.00 6.07 -10.12
C GLN A 87 29.50 5.71 -10.15
N TYR A 88 28.98 5.26 -11.30
CA TYR A 88 27.56 5.04 -11.51
C TYR A 88 27.04 3.65 -11.10
N TYR A 89 27.88 2.61 -11.16
CA TYR A 89 27.41 1.21 -11.05
C TYR A 89 26.67 0.85 -9.75
N LEU A 90 26.90 1.59 -8.66
CA LEU A 90 26.22 1.40 -7.37
C LEU A 90 24.93 2.21 -7.22
N VAL A 91 24.69 3.20 -8.07
CA VAL A 91 23.57 4.14 -7.93
C VAL A 91 22.23 3.40 -8.05
N ALA A 92 22.03 2.61 -9.12
CA ALA A 92 20.80 1.83 -9.31
C ALA A 92 20.55 0.81 -8.16
N PRO A 93 21.53 -0.02 -7.74
CA PRO A 93 21.38 -0.90 -6.58
C PRO A 93 21.00 -0.18 -5.28
N VAL A 94 21.57 1.00 -5.01
CA VAL A 94 21.25 1.77 -3.80
C VAL A 94 19.80 2.24 -3.81
N PHE A 95 19.34 2.84 -4.92
CA PHE A 95 17.94 3.26 -5.05
C PHE A 95 16.96 2.08 -4.99
N LYS A 96 17.32 0.93 -5.57
CA LYS A 96 16.57 -0.32 -5.37
C LYS A 96 16.43 -0.66 -3.89
N ALA A 97 17.54 -0.68 -3.14
CA ALA A 97 17.51 -1.04 -1.72
C ALA A 97 16.65 -0.05 -0.91
N LEU A 98 16.72 1.24 -1.22
CA LEU A 98 15.86 2.27 -0.62
C LEU A 98 14.39 2.06 -0.95
N GLN A 99 14.05 1.75 -2.20
CA GLN A 99 12.69 1.43 -2.62
C GLN A 99 12.16 0.20 -1.85
N THR A 100 12.96 -0.86 -1.74
CA THR A 100 12.60 -2.07 -0.99
C THR A 100 12.37 -1.76 0.49
N LEU A 101 13.26 -0.99 1.13
CA LEU A 101 13.11 -0.56 2.53
C LEU A 101 11.79 0.20 2.75
N ILE A 102 11.47 1.18 1.90
CA ILE A 102 10.22 1.93 2.02
C ILE A 102 9.02 0.99 1.87
N SER A 103 9.07 0.06 0.91
CA SER A 103 8.02 -0.95 0.71
C SER A 103 7.86 -1.84 1.94
N GLN A 104 8.95 -2.29 2.57
CA GLN A 104 8.91 -3.09 3.79
C GLN A 104 8.29 -2.32 4.95
N ILE A 105 8.64 -1.04 5.13
CA ILE A 105 8.04 -0.18 6.15
C ILE A 105 6.53 -0.04 5.93
N ILE A 106 6.07 0.17 4.69
CA ILE A 106 4.63 0.26 4.37
C ILE A 106 3.90 -1.05 4.72
N MET A 107 4.51 -2.19 4.39
CA MET A 107 3.95 -3.50 4.71
C MET A 107 3.89 -3.75 6.22
N ALA A 108 4.96 -3.44 6.96
CA ALA A 108 4.97 -3.54 8.43
C ALA A 108 3.91 -2.63 9.06
N PHE A 109 3.79 -1.40 8.56
CA PHE A 109 2.79 -0.44 9.02
C PHE A 109 1.36 -0.96 8.85
N ARG A 110 1.06 -1.49 7.65
CA ARG A 110 -0.21 -2.16 7.39
C ARG A 110 -0.46 -3.32 8.36
N THR A 111 0.52 -4.21 8.53
CA THR A 111 0.40 -5.35 9.44
C THR A 111 0.15 -4.90 10.88
N TYR A 112 0.82 -3.84 11.33
CA TYR A 112 0.62 -3.27 12.65
C TYR A 112 -0.80 -2.75 12.86
N ASN A 113 -1.33 -2.03 11.86
CA ASN A 113 -2.69 -1.50 11.89
C ASN A 113 -3.76 -2.59 11.87
N ILE A 114 -3.60 -3.62 11.03
CA ILE A 114 -4.52 -4.77 10.98
C ILE A 114 -4.50 -5.55 12.30
N SER A 115 -3.35 -5.66 12.95
CA SER A 115 -3.17 -6.47 14.16
C SER A 115 -3.69 -5.81 15.45
N GLN A 116 -4.53 -4.78 15.33
CA GLN A 116 -5.10 -4.02 16.44
C GLN A 116 -4.04 -3.50 17.42
N ARG A 117 -2.81 -3.23 16.92
CA ARG A 117 -1.66 -2.75 17.70
C ARG A 117 -1.28 -3.63 18.90
N ALA A 118 -1.30 -4.96 18.76
CA ALA A 118 -0.77 -5.86 19.78
C ALA A 118 0.62 -5.38 20.25
N GLU A 119 0.82 -5.24 21.56
CA GLU A 119 2.00 -4.55 22.11
C GLU A 119 3.32 -5.19 21.71
N TRP A 120 3.34 -6.52 21.53
CA TRP A 120 4.52 -7.24 21.07
C TRP A 120 4.92 -6.85 19.63
N LEU A 121 3.94 -6.58 18.74
CA LEU A 121 4.21 -6.20 17.35
C LEU A 121 4.83 -4.81 17.23
N ARG A 122 4.56 -3.93 18.21
CA ARG A 122 5.14 -2.57 18.24
C ARG A 122 6.67 -2.61 18.24
N TYR A 123 7.26 -3.61 18.89
CA TYR A 123 8.72 -3.78 18.97
C TYR A 123 9.23 -4.82 17.96
N ALA A 124 8.48 -5.91 17.73
CA ALA A 124 8.93 -6.97 16.83
C ALA A 124 9.01 -6.52 15.35
N LEU A 125 8.04 -5.74 14.87
CA LEU A 125 8.01 -5.27 13.47
C LEU A 125 9.17 -4.33 13.10
N PRO A 126 9.50 -3.28 13.87
CA PRO A 126 10.66 -2.45 13.52
C PRO A 126 11.97 -3.24 13.63
N ILE A 127 12.10 -4.16 14.58
CA ILE A 127 13.31 -5.01 14.69
C ILE A 127 13.44 -5.88 13.44
N ILE A 128 12.37 -6.57 13.01
CA ILE A 128 12.44 -7.45 11.84
C ILE A 128 12.75 -6.65 10.58
N VAL A 129 12.12 -5.48 10.38
CA VAL A 129 12.43 -4.57 9.25
C VAL A 129 13.90 -4.17 9.26
N VAL A 130 14.44 -3.71 10.40
CA VAL A 130 15.84 -3.29 10.48
C VAL A 130 16.79 -4.45 10.17
N VAL A 131 16.51 -5.65 10.68
CA VAL A 131 17.35 -6.83 10.43
C VAL A 131 17.28 -7.24 8.96
N THR A 132 16.07 -7.40 8.39
CA THR A 132 15.90 -7.84 7.00
C THR A 132 16.45 -6.81 6.02
N SER A 133 16.12 -5.53 6.21
CA SER A 133 16.66 -4.45 5.38
C SER A 133 18.18 -4.36 5.49
N SER A 134 18.78 -4.52 6.67
CA SER A 134 20.25 -4.49 6.81
C SER A 134 20.91 -5.64 6.04
N MET A 135 20.34 -6.84 6.11
CA MET A 135 20.83 -8.00 5.35
C MET A 135 20.63 -7.80 3.84
N GLU A 136 19.52 -7.20 3.41
CA GLU A 136 19.25 -6.88 2.01
C GLU A 136 20.21 -5.81 1.47
N PHE A 137 20.46 -4.74 2.22
CA PHE A 137 21.46 -3.74 1.86
C PHE A 137 22.84 -4.36 1.75
N PHE A 138 23.23 -5.18 2.73
CA PHE A 138 24.52 -5.86 2.71
C PHE A 138 24.64 -6.78 1.49
N THR A 139 23.68 -7.69 1.28
CA THR A 139 23.72 -8.64 0.15
C THR A 139 23.63 -7.96 -1.22
N ASN A 140 22.94 -6.83 -1.31
CA ASN A 140 22.78 -6.09 -2.57
C ASN A 140 24.02 -5.25 -2.94
N LEU A 141 24.81 -4.81 -1.94
CA LEU A 141 26.00 -3.99 -2.14
C LEU A 141 27.31 -4.79 -2.07
N PHE A 142 27.32 -5.90 -1.35
CA PHE A 142 28.51 -6.73 -1.17
C PHE A 142 28.89 -7.47 -2.47
N ALA A 143 30.18 -7.47 -2.80
CA ALA A 143 30.74 -8.15 -3.97
C ALA A 143 30.12 -7.77 -5.34
N ARG A 144 29.58 -6.54 -5.45
CA ARG A 144 29.16 -5.98 -6.74
C ARG A 144 30.38 -5.67 -7.61
N SER A 145 30.39 -6.22 -8.82
CA SER A 145 31.34 -5.83 -9.86
C SER A 145 30.66 -4.94 -10.89
N MET A 146 31.43 -4.02 -11.48
CA MET A 146 30.98 -3.28 -12.65
C MET A 146 30.95 -4.22 -13.84
N VAL A 147 29.82 -4.24 -14.55
CA VAL A 147 29.64 -4.99 -15.79
C VAL A 147 29.36 -3.98 -16.89
N GLN A 148 30.21 -3.98 -17.91
CA GLN A 148 30.11 -3.09 -19.06
C GLN A 148 30.01 -3.94 -20.33
N GLY A 149 28.99 -3.68 -21.14
CA GLY A 149 28.84 -4.29 -22.46
C GLY A 149 29.89 -3.76 -23.44
N THR A 150 30.44 -4.67 -24.24
CA THR A 150 31.39 -4.37 -25.33
C THR A 150 30.71 -4.51 -26.68
N ILE A 151 30.80 -3.48 -27.54
CA ILE A 151 30.56 -3.61 -28.98
C ILE A 151 31.93 -3.68 -29.66
N GLY A 152 32.31 -4.86 -30.13
CA GLY A 152 33.64 -5.10 -30.70
C GLY A 152 34.76 -4.98 -29.66
N GLN A 153 35.84 -4.25 -29.96
CA GLN A 153 36.98 -4.03 -29.05
C GLN A 153 36.83 -2.77 -28.16
N LEU A 154 35.72 -2.03 -28.25
CA LEU A 154 35.52 -0.79 -27.50
C LEU A 154 34.40 -0.98 -26.45
N ALA A 155 34.76 -0.89 -25.17
CA ALA A 155 33.85 -1.00 -24.03
C ALA A 155 33.07 0.31 -23.85
N VAL A 156 31.84 0.41 -24.37
CA VAL A 156 31.09 1.69 -24.33
C VAL A 156 29.58 1.55 -24.07
N THR A 157 28.94 0.38 -24.10
CA THR A 157 27.50 0.40 -24.42
C THR A 157 26.49 0.36 -23.28
N ASN A 158 26.85 0.01 -22.05
CA ASN A 158 25.97 0.15 -20.88
C ASN A 158 26.79 0.05 -19.58
N CYS A 159 26.27 0.58 -18.47
CA CYS A 159 26.89 0.43 -17.15
C CYS A 159 25.87 -0.15 -16.17
N THR A 160 26.05 -1.42 -15.83
CA THR A 160 25.17 -2.11 -14.88
C THR A 160 26.01 -2.75 -13.77
N GLY A 161 25.54 -2.67 -12.53
CA GLY A 161 26.12 -3.47 -11.46
C GLY A 161 25.74 -4.94 -11.65
N GLY A 162 26.72 -5.83 -11.80
CA GLY A 162 26.52 -7.28 -11.74
C GLY A 162 26.94 -7.82 -10.37
N ASN A 163 26.47 -9.03 -10.03
CA ASN A 163 27.09 -9.77 -8.92
C ASN A 163 27.84 -10.96 -9.49
N VAL A 164 29.11 -11.08 -9.11
CA VAL A 164 29.97 -12.20 -9.47
C VAL A 164 29.55 -13.48 -8.75
N ASP A 165 29.01 -13.33 -7.53
CA ASP A 165 28.49 -14.44 -6.72
C ASP A 165 26.97 -14.56 -6.83
N HIS A 166 26.52 -15.63 -7.49
CA HIS A 166 25.08 -15.93 -7.60
C HIS A 166 24.39 -16.16 -6.24
N LYS A 167 25.17 -16.50 -5.21
CA LYS A 167 24.69 -16.77 -3.86
C LYS A 167 24.12 -15.52 -3.18
N SER A 168 24.74 -14.35 -3.37
CA SER A 168 24.31 -13.12 -2.69
C SER A 168 22.91 -12.70 -3.11
N VAL A 169 22.63 -12.79 -4.42
CA VAL A 169 21.31 -12.42 -4.97
C VAL A 169 20.21 -13.39 -4.56
N TRP A 170 20.53 -14.68 -4.51
CA TRP A 170 19.58 -15.67 -4.01
C TRP A 170 19.19 -15.40 -2.55
N ILE A 171 20.16 -15.05 -1.70
CA ILE A 171 19.92 -14.69 -0.31
C ILE A 171 19.03 -13.43 -0.22
N PHE A 172 19.29 -12.40 -1.04
CA PHE A 172 18.46 -11.19 -1.08
C PHE A 172 16.97 -11.53 -1.32
N TYR A 173 16.67 -12.29 -2.38
CA TYR A 173 15.28 -12.63 -2.71
C TYR A 173 14.65 -13.57 -1.68
N LEU A 174 15.43 -14.49 -1.11
CA LEU A 174 14.94 -15.35 -0.03
C LEU A 174 14.53 -14.54 1.20
N ILE A 175 15.36 -13.60 1.64
CA ILE A 175 15.07 -12.74 2.79
C ILE A 175 13.81 -11.91 2.54
N SER A 176 13.69 -11.29 1.36
CA SER A 176 12.49 -10.54 0.99
C SER A 176 11.23 -11.41 1.03
N MET A 177 11.28 -12.62 0.44
CA MET A 177 10.13 -13.53 0.46
C MET A 177 9.77 -14.01 1.86
N LEU A 178 10.76 -14.26 2.73
CA LEU A 178 10.52 -14.63 4.13
C LEU A 178 9.86 -13.49 4.90
N TYR A 179 10.30 -12.25 4.67
CA TYR A 179 9.69 -11.05 5.25
C TYR A 179 8.23 -10.88 4.80
N ASP A 180 7.97 -10.99 3.49
CA ASP A 180 6.63 -10.86 2.93
C ASP A 180 5.70 -11.97 3.44
N PHE A 181 6.21 -13.21 3.54
CA PHE A 181 5.46 -14.32 4.10
C PHE A 181 5.14 -14.11 5.59
N PHE A 182 6.11 -13.62 6.37
CA PHE A 182 5.91 -13.33 7.79
C PHE A 182 4.86 -12.24 8.00
N THR A 183 5.00 -11.09 7.34
CA THR A 183 4.06 -9.96 7.48
C THR A 183 2.65 -10.33 6.98
N MET A 184 2.55 -11.08 5.88
CA MET A 184 1.27 -11.59 5.38
C MET A 184 0.66 -12.62 6.34
N GLY A 185 1.46 -13.54 6.89
CA GLY A 185 1.02 -14.55 7.84
C GLY A 185 0.48 -13.93 9.13
N VAL A 186 1.18 -12.96 9.69
CA VAL A 186 0.72 -12.20 10.88
C VAL A 186 -0.58 -11.45 10.55
N SER A 187 -0.61 -10.70 9.45
CA SER A 187 -1.80 -9.94 9.05
C SER A 187 -3.02 -10.85 8.88
N SER A 188 -2.83 -11.99 8.20
CA SER A 188 -3.89 -12.99 7.96
C SER A 188 -4.36 -13.64 9.25
N TYR A 189 -3.45 -14.01 10.14
CA TYR A 189 -3.78 -14.61 11.43
C TYR A 189 -4.64 -13.68 12.29
N TYR A 190 -4.24 -12.41 12.41
CA TYR A 190 -5.00 -11.43 13.19
C TYR A 190 -6.36 -11.13 12.58
N LEU A 191 -6.42 -11.02 11.25
CA LEU A 191 -7.68 -10.79 10.56
C LEU A 191 -8.66 -11.96 10.77
N MET A 192 -8.19 -13.20 10.59
CA MET A 192 -9.00 -14.41 10.81
C MET A 192 -9.44 -14.56 12.26
N ARG A 193 -8.58 -14.24 13.23
CA ARG A 193 -8.92 -14.30 14.65
C ARG A 193 -9.99 -13.27 15.02
N SER A 194 -9.91 -12.05 14.48
CA SER A 194 -10.86 -10.98 14.79
C SER A 194 -12.25 -11.22 14.18
N THR A 195 -12.33 -12.00 13.10
CA THR A 195 -13.59 -12.35 12.43
C THR A 195 -13.83 -13.85 12.56
N SER A 196 -14.46 -14.28 13.66
CA SER A 196 -14.61 -15.70 14.02
C SER A 196 -15.37 -16.57 13.00
N SER A 197 -15.87 -15.98 11.91
CA SER A 197 -16.33 -16.68 10.72
C SER A 197 -15.89 -15.92 9.47
N MET A 198 -15.20 -16.61 8.56
CA MET A 198 -14.83 -16.10 7.22
C MET A 198 -16.07 -15.64 6.42
N PHE A 199 -17.26 -16.13 6.78
CA PHE A 199 -18.54 -15.76 6.18
C PHE A 199 -19.20 -14.53 6.82
N ARG A 200 -18.75 -14.08 8.00
CA ARG A 200 -19.25 -12.87 8.69
C ARG A 200 -18.29 -11.68 8.61
N MET A 201 -17.23 -11.77 7.79
CA MET A 201 -16.36 -10.62 7.53
C MET A 201 -17.19 -9.48 6.94
N SER A 202 -17.04 -8.27 7.49
CA SER A 202 -17.56 -7.07 6.83
C SER A 202 -16.98 -6.98 5.41
N GLY A 203 -17.72 -6.40 4.47
CA GLY A 203 -17.28 -6.27 3.07
C GLY A 203 -15.88 -5.64 2.96
N LEU A 204 -15.59 -4.67 3.82
CA LEU A 204 -14.30 -3.97 3.90
C LEU A 204 -13.14 -4.89 4.31
N VAL A 205 -13.30 -5.70 5.37
CA VAL A 205 -12.27 -6.65 5.84
C VAL A 205 -11.96 -7.69 4.76
N ARG A 206 -13.01 -8.14 4.06
CA ARG A 206 -12.88 -9.10 2.95
C ARG A 206 -12.09 -8.50 1.78
N VAL A 207 -12.39 -7.26 1.38
CA VAL A 207 -11.66 -6.56 0.30
C VAL A 207 -10.20 -6.37 0.69
N LEU A 208 -9.92 -5.89 1.90
CA LEU A 208 -8.55 -5.69 2.39
C LEU A 208 -7.74 -7.00 2.44
N PHE A 209 -8.38 -8.12 2.77
CA PHE A 209 -7.75 -9.44 2.79
C PHE A 209 -7.40 -9.94 1.39
N TYR A 210 -8.36 -9.90 0.46
CA TYR A 210 -8.15 -10.35 -0.91
C TYR A 210 -7.09 -9.51 -1.62
N ASP A 211 -7.08 -8.21 -1.37
CA ASP A 211 -6.05 -7.31 -1.88
C ASP A 211 -4.67 -7.62 -1.28
N GLY A 212 -4.62 -7.99 0.01
CA GLY A 212 -3.40 -8.47 0.67
C GLY A 212 -2.86 -9.77 0.09
N ILE A 213 -3.72 -10.77 -0.10
CA ILE A 213 -3.32 -12.05 -0.70
C ILE A 213 -2.89 -11.85 -2.15
N GLY A 214 -3.65 -11.07 -2.92
CA GLY A 214 -3.29 -10.72 -4.30
C GLY A 214 -1.90 -10.11 -4.38
N TYR A 215 -1.61 -9.15 -3.49
CA TYR A 215 -0.27 -8.58 -3.35
C TYR A 215 0.81 -9.63 -3.09
N PHE A 216 0.62 -10.48 -2.08
CA PHE A 216 1.61 -11.48 -1.71
C PHE A 216 1.89 -12.45 -2.86
N LEU A 217 0.85 -12.90 -3.55
CA LEU A 217 0.98 -13.80 -4.70
C LEU A 217 1.72 -13.12 -5.85
N CYS A 218 1.36 -11.89 -6.20
CA CYS A 218 2.03 -11.14 -7.27
C CYS A 218 3.51 -10.88 -6.95
N LEU A 219 3.81 -10.41 -5.73
CA LEU A 219 5.18 -10.10 -5.33
C LEU A 219 6.04 -11.37 -5.24
N THR A 220 5.50 -12.45 -4.70
CA THR A 220 6.17 -13.75 -4.66
C THR A 220 6.42 -14.29 -6.05
N ALA A 221 5.43 -14.21 -6.96
CA ALA A 221 5.60 -14.64 -8.35
C ALA A 221 6.70 -13.84 -9.06
N VAL A 222 6.75 -12.53 -8.86
CA VAL A 222 7.80 -11.67 -9.44
C VAL A 222 9.17 -11.97 -8.83
N ASN A 223 9.25 -12.18 -7.52
CA ASN A 223 10.50 -12.60 -6.87
C ASN A 223 10.98 -13.97 -7.37
N ILE A 224 10.07 -14.92 -7.61
CA ILE A 224 10.37 -16.22 -8.22
C ILE A 224 10.85 -16.04 -9.66
N VAL A 225 10.16 -15.26 -10.49
CA VAL A 225 10.58 -14.97 -11.87
C VAL A 225 11.95 -14.32 -11.89
N ASN A 226 12.21 -13.35 -11.01
CA ASN A 226 13.52 -12.72 -10.87
C ASN A 226 14.60 -13.72 -10.48
N LEU A 227 14.30 -14.65 -9.57
CA LEU A 227 15.22 -15.71 -9.16
C LEU A 227 15.49 -16.70 -10.31
N ILE A 228 14.48 -17.05 -11.09
CA ILE A 228 14.61 -17.90 -12.28
C ILE A 228 15.46 -17.21 -13.34
N LEU A 229 15.18 -15.94 -13.66
CA LEU A 229 15.97 -15.15 -14.60
C LEU A 229 17.42 -15.03 -14.12
N TYR A 230 17.63 -14.83 -12.83
CA TYR A 230 18.98 -14.77 -12.26
C TYR A 230 19.77 -16.06 -12.42
N ARG A 231 19.09 -17.21 -12.35
CA ARG A 231 19.72 -18.53 -12.53
C ARG A 231 19.93 -18.90 -13.99
N ALA A 232 19.05 -18.44 -14.88
CA ALA A 232 18.96 -18.94 -16.25
C ALA A 232 19.65 -18.05 -17.29
N SER A 233 19.97 -16.78 -16.99
CA SER A 233 20.28 -15.79 -18.03
C SER A 233 21.52 -14.95 -17.78
N ASP A 234 22.06 -14.38 -18.87
CA ASP A 234 23.18 -13.45 -18.86
C ASP A 234 22.86 -12.15 -18.11
N VAL A 235 23.91 -11.47 -17.63
CA VAL A 235 23.87 -10.22 -16.84
C VAL A 235 22.91 -9.15 -17.36
N GLU A 236 22.76 -9.02 -18.68
CA GLU A 236 21.85 -8.06 -19.30
C GLU A 236 20.37 -8.43 -19.08
N THR A 237 20.04 -9.73 -19.19
CA THR A 237 18.69 -10.25 -18.97
C THR A 237 18.35 -10.24 -17.47
N GLN A 238 19.33 -10.51 -16.60
CA GLN A 238 19.17 -10.39 -15.14
C GLN A 238 18.74 -8.98 -14.74
N SER A 239 19.37 -7.96 -15.34
CA SER A 239 19.04 -6.58 -15.04
C SER A 239 17.65 -6.16 -15.53
N SER A 240 17.16 -6.74 -16.63
CA SER A 240 15.80 -6.47 -17.13
C SER A 240 14.72 -7.11 -16.27
N GLY A 241 14.95 -8.32 -15.74
CA GLY A 241 14.06 -8.91 -14.74
C GLY A 241 13.92 -8.02 -13.50
N ALA A 242 15.04 -7.46 -13.04
CA ALA A 242 15.03 -6.55 -11.91
C ALA A 242 14.14 -5.29 -12.14
N SER A 243 14.10 -4.73 -13.37
CA SER A 243 13.23 -3.60 -13.71
C SER A 243 11.73 -3.92 -13.58
N LEU A 244 11.33 -5.12 -14.01
CA LEU A 244 9.96 -5.63 -13.76
C LEU A 244 9.68 -5.75 -12.26
N GLY A 245 10.67 -6.23 -11.49
CA GLY A 245 10.62 -6.24 -10.03
C GLY A 245 10.31 -4.86 -9.45
N TYR A 246 11.07 -3.84 -9.85
CA TYR A 246 10.90 -2.47 -9.36
C TYR A 246 9.51 -1.91 -9.68
N THR A 247 9.04 -2.16 -10.90
CA THR A 247 7.73 -1.70 -11.38
C THR A 247 6.61 -2.36 -10.60
N VAL A 248 6.64 -3.68 -10.42
CA VAL A 248 5.57 -4.38 -9.71
C VAL A 248 5.57 -4.02 -8.23
N THR A 249 6.73 -4.01 -7.55
CA THR A 249 6.81 -3.57 -6.15
C THR A 249 6.27 -2.15 -6.00
N TRP A 250 6.58 -1.26 -6.93
CA TRP A 250 6.07 0.11 -6.91
C TRP A 250 4.54 0.18 -6.99
N ILE A 251 3.94 -0.38 -8.06
CA ILE A 251 2.50 -0.35 -8.30
C ILE A 251 1.73 -0.99 -7.14
N MET A 252 2.23 -2.14 -6.68
CA MET A 252 1.59 -2.93 -5.64
C MET A 252 1.61 -2.22 -4.29
N SER A 253 2.74 -1.64 -3.90
CA SER A 253 2.85 -0.91 -2.63
C SER A 253 2.08 0.41 -2.64
N GLN A 254 1.92 1.06 -3.80
CA GLN A 254 1.04 2.22 -3.93
C GLN A 254 -0.44 1.85 -3.77
N LYS A 255 -0.92 0.81 -4.46
CA LYS A 255 -2.32 0.39 -4.38
C LYS A 255 -2.73 0.00 -2.97
N ILE A 256 -1.86 -0.72 -2.26
CA ILE A 256 -2.09 -1.04 -0.85
C ILE A 256 -2.31 0.21 -0.02
N LEU A 257 -1.47 1.23 -0.19
CA LEU A 257 -1.55 2.43 0.61
C LEU A 257 -2.83 3.23 0.32
N ILE A 258 -3.23 3.27 -0.95
CA ILE A 258 -4.50 3.88 -1.38
C ILE A 258 -5.67 3.14 -0.75
N HIS A 259 -5.73 1.82 -0.89
CA HIS A 259 -6.81 1.00 -0.32
C HIS A 259 -6.88 1.08 1.20
N LEU A 260 -5.73 1.15 1.89
CA LEU A 260 -5.72 1.26 3.34
C LEU A 260 -6.25 2.62 3.80
N ARG A 261 -6.03 3.68 3.02
CA ARG A 261 -6.63 4.99 3.27
C ARG A 261 -8.12 5.01 2.93
N ASP A 262 -8.53 4.48 1.79
CA ASP A 262 -9.95 4.44 1.42
C ASP A 262 -10.74 3.66 2.48
N ALA A 263 -10.19 2.55 2.97
CA ALA A 263 -10.76 1.81 4.10
C ALA A 263 -10.81 2.63 5.40
N ALA A 264 -9.85 3.52 5.63
CA ALA A 264 -9.90 4.47 6.74
C ALA A 264 -11.05 5.46 6.55
N GLU A 265 -11.11 6.15 5.40
CA GLU A 265 -12.16 7.15 5.10
C GLU A 265 -13.57 6.56 5.13
N ASP A 266 -13.76 5.31 4.71
CA ASP A 266 -15.04 4.61 4.83
C ASP A 266 -15.43 4.37 6.28
N ALA A 267 -14.49 3.89 7.12
CA ALA A 267 -14.73 3.68 8.54
C ALA A 267 -15.16 4.98 9.25
N HIS A 268 -14.53 6.10 8.90
CA HIS A 268 -14.92 7.43 9.35
C HIS A 268 -16.35 7.77 8.97
N THR A 269 -16.70 7.60 7.69
CA THR A 269 -18.02 7.96 7.16
C THR A 269 -19.12 7.15 7.84
N TYR A 270 -18.90 5.86 8.11
CA TYR A 270 -19.83 5.03 8.88
C TYR A 270 -19.97 5.48 10.35
N SER A 271 -18.89 5.96 10.98
CA SER A 271 -18.93 6.47 12.35
C SER A 271 -19.66 7.82 12.46
N ALA A 272 -19.55 8.67 11.43
CA ALA A 272 -20.23 9.96 11.34
C ALA A 272 -21.73 9.80 11.03
N HIS A 273 -22.12 8.77 10.28
CA HIS A 273 -23.53 8.37 10.11
C HIS A 273 -24.06 7.57 11.31
N ALA A 274 -23.92 8.11 12.52
CA ALA A 274 -24.72 7.65 13.65
C ALA A 274 -26.18 8.03 13.39
N VAL A 275 -27.01 7.02 13.07
CA VAL A 275 -28.43 7.14 12.71
C VAL A 275 -29.18 7.98 13.74
N THR A 276 -29.45 9.24 13.43
CA THR A 276 -30.44 10.05 14.12
C THR A 276 -31.82 9.58 13.67
N ARG A 277 -32.44 8.69 14.45
CA ARG A 277 -33.85 8.34 14.25
C ARG A 277 -34.70 9.49 14.76
N GLU A 278 -35.61 10.03 13.94
CA GLU A 278 -36.62 10.96 14.43
C GLU A 278 -37.46 10.29 15.53
N LEU A 279 -37.50 10.93 16.69
CA LEU A 279 -38.24 10.46 17.86
C LEU A 279 -39.70 10.89 17.68
N THR A 280 -40.50 10.09 16.96
CA THR A 280 -41.91 10.43 16.67
C THR A 280 -42.86 10.15 17.83
N SER A 281 -42.43 9.38 18.83
CA SER A 281 -43.23 9.05 20.02
C SER A 281 -42.63 9.62 21.29
N ALA A 282 -43.48 10.18 22.16
CA ALA A 282 -43.09 10.59 23.51
C ALA A 282 -42.42 9.45 24.31
N ARG A 283 -42.75 8.20 23.99
CA ARG A 283 -42.15 7.00 24.59
C ARG A 283 -40.71 6.78 24.14
N ASP A 284 -40.40 7.12 22.89
CA ASP A 284 -39.05 7.06 22.33
C ASP A 284 -38.20 8.23 22.86
N ILE A 285 -38.79 9.44 22.97
CA ILE A 285 -38.16 10.59 23.63
C ILE A 285 -37.81 10.25 25.09
N THR A 286 -38.75 9.63 25.83
CA THR A 286 -38.51 9.24 27.22
C THR A 286 -37.43 8.16 27.34
N ARG A 287 -37.34 7.21 26.39
CA ARG A 287 -36.26 6.21 26.34
C ARG A 287 -34.91 6.85 26.00
N ALA A 288 -34.88 7.77 25.04
CA ALA A 288 -33.68 8.50 24.68
C ALA A 288 -33.20 9.37 25.86
N MET A 289 -34.10 10.12 26.50
CA MET A 289 -33.79 10.91 27.70
C MET A 289 -33.36 10.05 28.89
N ARG A 290 -33.94 8.86 29.09
CA ARG A 290 -33.45 7.93 30.12
C ARG A 290 -32.08 7.32 29.77
N SER A 291 -31.80 7.07 28.50
CA SER A 291 -30.46 6.64 28.06
C SER A 291 -29.43 7.77 28.21
N LEU A 292 -29.86 9.03 28.14
CA LEU A 292 -29.04 10.22 28.42
C LEU A 292 -28.84 10.46 29.92
N GLY A 293 -29.83 10.17 30.76
CA GLY A 293 -29.73 10.27 32.23
C GLY A 293 -28.81 9.23 32.88
N HIS A 294 -28.37 8.22 32.11
CA HIS A 294 -27.36 7.24 32.50
C HIS A 294 -26.01 7.48 31.82
N PHE A 295 -25.69 8.74 31.51
CA PHE A 295 -24.32 9.16 31.27
C PHE A 295 -23.52 9.12 32.59
N GLU A 296 -23.18 7.90 33.00
CA GLU A 296 -21.83 7.68 33.49
C GLU A 296 -20.90 8.34 32.46
N LYS A 297 -20.07 9.30 32.91
CA LYS A 297 -19.15 10.07 32.05
C LYS A 297 -18.67 9.16 30.94
N PRO A 298 -18.87 9.51 29.65
CA PRO A 298 -18.50 8.61 28.58
C PRO A 298 -17.02 8.37 28.76
N LYS A 299 -16.65 7.15 29.17
CA LYS A 299 -15.28 6.68 29.04
C LYS A 299 -14.94 7.01 27.58
N PRO A 300 -13.94 7.87 27.32
CA PRO A 300 -13.67 8.32 25.96
C PRO A 300 -13.66 7.08 25.09
N ARG A 301 -14.63 6.98 24.17
CA ARG A 301 -14.60 5.91 23.17
C ARG A 301 -13.21 6.03 22.54
N PRO A 302 -12.45 4.93 22.43
CA PRO A 302 -11.18 5.01 21.72
C PRO A 302 -11.51 5.60 20.36
N ARG A 303 -10.94 6.78 20.05
CA ARG A 303 -10.98 7.33 18.70
C ARG A 303 -10.65 6.19 17.75
N ASP A 304 -11.41 6.04 16.66
CA ASP A 304 -11.03 5.03 15.69
C ASP A 304 -9.62 5.37 15.22
N ARG A 305 -8.73 4.38 15.36
CA ARG A 305 -7.30 4.66 15.57
C ARG A 305 -6.56 4.96 14.27
N LEU A 306 -7.26 4.76 13.13
CA LEU A 306 -6.84 5.21 11.81
C LEU A 306 -7.00 6.73 11.64
N ASP A 307 -7.94 7.35 12.36
CA ASP A 307 -8.26 8.77 12.31
C ASP A 307 -7.08 9.66 12.71
N ASP A 308 -6.45 9.34 13.84
CA ASP A 308 -5.30 10.08 14.38
C ASP A 308 -4.02 9.86 13.54
N GLU A 309 -3.98 8.79 12.72
CA GLU A 309 -2.79 8.39 11.95
C GLU A 309 -2.84 8.87 10.49
N TYR A 310 -4.03 8.94 9.90
CA TYR A 310 -4.29 9.55 8.60
C TYR A 310 -4.68 11.04 8.69
N ASP A 311 -4.74 11.60 9.90
CA ASP A 311 -5.12 12.98 10.20
C ASP A 311 -6.47 13.38 9.55
N LEU A 312 -7.43 12.44 9.57
CA LEU A 312 -8.79 12.60 9.05
C LEU A 312 -9.68 13.32 10.07
N GLY A 313 -9.19 14.41 10.65
CA GLY A 313 -9.91 15.16 11.68
C GLY A 313 -11.20 15.80 11.14
N SER A 314 -12.31 15.62 11.87
CA SER A 314 -13.56 16.38 11.67
C SER A 314 -13.32 17.89 11.65
N PRO A 315 -14.08 18.66 10.84
CA PRO A 315 -13.94 20.10 10.74
C PRO A 315 -14.38 20.79 12.04
N SER A 316 -13.44 20.97 12.96
CA SER A 316 -13.61 21.84 14.12
C SER A 316 -13.52 23.30 13.66
N ASN A 317 -14.66 24.00 13.67
CA ASN A 317 -14.75 25.42 13.37
C ASN A 317 -14.35 26.26 14.60
N SER A 318 -13.29 27.04 14.39
CA SER A 318 -13.10 28.44 14.83
C SER A 318 -12.50 28.76 16.22
N PRO A 319 -11.82 29.93 16.31
CA PRO A 319 -10.71 30.19 17.22
C PRO A 319 -11.15 30.93 18.50
N ALA A 320 -10.36 30.72 19.55
CA ALA A 320 -10.53 31.37 20.85
C ALA A 320 -10.05 32.83 20.80
N ASP A 321 -10.98 33.76 20.99
CA ASP A 321 -10.70 35.10 21.53
C ASP A 321 -11.34 35.20 22.93
N GLY A 322 -10.64 35.88 23.82
CA GLY A 322 -10.88 35.83 25.27
C GLY A 322 -11.94 36.79 25.83
N PHE A 323 -12.06 36.68 27.15
CA PHE A 323 -12.73 37.51 28.16
C PHE A 323 -14.08 37.07 28.77
N SER A 324 -13.98 36.83 30.09
CA SER A 324 -14.86 37.12 31.23
C SER A 324 -16.23 36.44 31.43
N GLU A 325 -16.31 35.89 32.65
CA GLU A 325 -17.39 35.96 33.65
C GLU A 325 -18.61 35.03 33.62
N GLN A 326 -18.93 34.59 34.84
CA GLN A 326 -19.93 33.62 35.24
C GLN A 326 -21.36 34.04 34.85
N THR A 327 -22.15 33.12 34.28
CA THR A 327 -23.48 32.76 34.83
C THR A 327 -24.02 31.46 34.22
N GLU A 328 -24.58 30.63 35.11
CA GLU A 328 -25.71 29.69 34.99
C GLU A 328 -26.10 29.02 33.65
N ASN A 329 -26.11 27.68 33.70
CA ASN A 329 -27.10 26.77 33.10
C ASN A 329 -27.49 26.98 31.63
N GLU A 330 -26.67 26.44 30.71
CA GLU A 330 -27.17 25.95 29.44
C GLU A 330 -26.36 24.73 29.00
N LEU A 331 -27.04 23.61 28.74
CA LEU A 331 -26.44 22.41 28.16
C LEU A 331 -26.01 22.71 26.72
N ASP A 332 -24.74 23.05 26.52
CA ASP A 332 -24.17 23.25 25.18
C ASP A 332 -23.88 21.88 24.51
N VAL A 333 -24.95 21.23 24.04
CA VAL A 333 -24.84 20.14 23.06
C VAL A 333 -25.10 20.74 21.69
N LYS A 334 -24.05 21.23 21.02
CA LYS A 334 -24.09 21.54 19.59
C LYS A 334 -24.19 20.24 18.79
N VAL A 335 -25.40 19.88 18.41
CA VAL A 335 -25.65 18.86 17.38
C VAL A 335 -25.53 19.55 16.02
N GLN A 336 -24.35 19.46 15.40
CA GLN A 336 -24.16 19.93 14.02
C GLN A 336 -24.66 18.83 13.07
N VAL A 337 -25.87 19.03 12.53
CA VAL A 337 -26.43 18.17 11.47
C VAL A 337 -25.85 18.65 10.14
N GLU A 338 -24.81 17.97 9.63
CA GLU A 338 -24.17 18.37 8.37
C GLU A 338 -24.99 18.01 7.12
N HIS A 339 -25.96 17.08 7.23
CA HIS A 339 -26.88 16.78 6.13
C HIS A 339 -28.19 16.19 6.63
N SER A 340 -29.32 16.88 6.43
CA SER A 340 -30.65 16.33 6.66
C SER A 340 -31.15 15.68 5.37
N VAL A 341 -31.18 14.35 5.31
CA VAL A 341 -31.87 13.64 4.23
C VAL A 341 -33.34 13.53 4.63
N LYS A 342 -34.20 14.35 4.03
CA LYS A 342 -35.66 14.12 4.10
C LYS A 342 -35.96 12.89 3.26
N VAL A 343 -36.31 11.80 3.94
CA VAL A 343 -36.94 10.65 3.29
C VAL A 343 -38.43 10.96 3.25
N ASP A 344 -38.93 11.39 2.10
CA ASP A 344 -40.37 11.55 1.90
C ASP A 344 -41.02 10.17 2.03
N TYR A 345 -41.85 10.04 3.06
CA TYR A 345 -42.66 8.85 3.27
C TYR A 345 -43.72 8.82 2.16
N ASP A 346 -43.50 8.00 1.13
CA ASP A 346 -44.54 7.66 0.17
C ASP A 346 -45.46 6.61 0.83
N PRO A 347 -46.70 6.97 1.21
CA PRO A 347 -47.64 6.03 1.83
C PRO A 347 -48.02 4.87 0.90
N HIS A 348 -47.72 4.96 -0.40
CA HIS A 348 -47.95 3.90 -1.38
C HIS A 348 -46.72 3.04 -1.68
N ALA A 349 -45.58 3.26 -1.02
CA ALA A 349 -44.40 2.42 -1.21
C ALA A 349 -44.68 0.94 -0.88
N TYR A 350 -45.52 0.68 0.12
CA TYR A 350 -45.95 -0.66 0.50
C TYR A 350 -46.81 -1.35 -0.56
N ASP A 351 -47.59 -0.60 -1.34
CA ASP A 351 -48.45 -1.15 -2.39
C ASP A 351 -47.63 -1.62 -3.61
N ARG A 352 -46.41 -1.11 -3.76
CA ARG A 352 -45.50 -1.45 -4.87
C ARG A 352 -44.59 -2.63 -4.55
N GLU A 353 -44.42 -2.98 -3.28
CA GLU A 353 -43.66 -4.16 -2.88
C GLU A 353 -44.49 -5.43 -3.10
N THR A 354 -44.34 -6.01 -4.29
CA THR A 354 -44.96 -7.29 -4.63
C THR A 354 -44.23 -8.41 -3.91
N TYR A 355 -44.56 -8.65 -2.63
CA TYR A 355 -44.07 -9.82 -1.91
C TYR A 355 -44.65 -11.07 -2.59
N LEU A 356 -43.80 -11.78 -3.33
CA LEU A 356 -44.08 -13.11 -3.87
C LEU A 356 -44.49 -14.04 -2.72
N LYS A 357 -45.80 -14.26 -2.58
CA LYS A 357 -46.35 -15.25 -1.65
C LYS A 357 -45.83 -16.63 -2.04
N GLN A 358 -45.04 -17.22 -1.14
CA GLN A 358 -44.57 -18.59 -1.22
C GLN A 358 -45.78 -19.54 -1.23
N LYS A 359 -45.96 -20.26 -2.34
CA LYS A 359 -47.02 -21.24 -2.56
C LYS A 359 -46.82 -22.41 -1.59
N THR A 360 -47.64 -22.51 -0.56
CA THR A 360 -47.74 -23.71 0.27
C THR A 360 -48.44 -24.80 -0.54
N SER A 361 -47.70 -25.86 -0.90
CA SER A 361 -48.28 -27.08 -1.46
C SER A 361 -48.96 -27.87 -0.34
N GLN A 362 -50.29 -27.85 -0.30
CA GLN A 362 -51.07 -28.93 0.26
C GLN A 362 -51.42 -29.90 -0.87
N GLY A 363 -51.13 -31.19 -0.67
CA GLY A 363 -51.62 -32.23 -1.58
C GLY A 363 -51.04 -33.62 -1.30
N ALA A 364 -51.89 -34.42 -0.65
CA ALA A 364 -51.96 -35.90 -0.63
C ALA A 364 -50.90 -36.69 0.17
#